data_AF-A0A0F8ZAU2-F1
#
_entry.id   AF-A0A0F8ZAU2-F1
#
_cell.length_a   1.000
_cell.length_b   1.000
_cell.length_c   1.000
_cell.angle_alpha   90.00
_cell.angle_beta   90.00
_cell.angle_gamma   90.00
#
_symmetry.space_group_name_H-M   'P 1'
#
loop_
_entity.id
_entity.type
_entity.pdbx_description
1 polymer ?
#
loop_
_entity_poly.entity_id
_entity_poly.type
_entity_poly.pdbx_seq_one_letter_code
_entity_poly.pdbx_strand_id
1 'polypeptide(L)'
;YLALSAVPVEYRSKIAQKAFLELERKFGTLSKEEPKSVEFKEVMTPIPDKATKKMNLTQWLGAFKKYDDNTSWNGQKGNVSKGGVIELSRSFGKTVQETPDYFYDFVLNLYKENVSLNYVSEAINGFIGAGYDYQKIKDLILKYSKYKDNDLQKSIISAIEALNKIEPIDSEFFNVLADYALNDPDPCKELYRDKTPSGNYNYGGDAVDYGINTIRGSAALAITHHGFRTGDSESVFKVLEKIAKDTFVSVRSCMIPDLAGMLNWDRKRTFSIYKKALDNMDTELLAHSGRFLGYALDKNNFVEIIPYLKRMALIDKHDANKSAGRLAMIAVLEGCHESETLLNELLSTSSGFRVGVAGICMHNIT
;
A
#
# COMPACT_ATOMS: atom_id res chain seq x y z
N TYR A 1 6.95 -21.51 26.93
CA TYR A 1 6.27 -21.49 28.24
C TYR A 1 4.78 -21.14 28.07
N LEU A 2 4.43 -19.93 27.59
CA LEU A 2 3.05 -19.50 27.29
C LEU A 2 2.23 -20.49 26.42
N ALA A 3 2.84 -21.05 25.37
CA ALA A 3 2.16 -22.01 24.50
C ALA A 3 1.81 -23.33 25.23
N LEU A 4 2.68 -23.80 26.12
CA LEU A 4 2.44 -25.03 26.90
C LEU A 4 1.46 -24.79 28.06
N SER A 5 1.45 -23.59 28.66
CA SER A 5 0.46 -23.22 29.68
C SER A 5 -0.98 -23.17 29.14
N ALA A 6 -1.14 -22.90 27.83
CA ALA A 6 -2.44 -22.84 27.17
C ALA A 6 -3.05 -24.22 26.84
N VAL A 7 -2.25 -25.29 26.84
CA VAL A 7 -2.75 -26.66 26.65
C VAL A 7 -3.29 -27.16 27.99
N PRO A 8 -4.56 -27.62 28.09
CA PRO A 8 -5.08 -28.21 29.33
C PRO A 8 -4.25 -29.43 29.75
N VAL A 9 -4.14 -29.66 31.07
CA VAL A 9 -3.23 -30.67 31.63
C VAL A 9 -3.53 -32.07 31.10
N GLU A 10 -4.81 -32.38 30.91
CA GLU A 10 -5.34 -33.61 30.34
C GLU A 10 -4.92 -33.87 28.89
N TYR A 11 -4.53 -32.84 28.14
CA TYR A 11 -4.05 -32.95 26.76
C TYR A 11 -2.53 -32.82 26.64
N ARG A 12 -1.79 -32.70 27.75
CA ARG A 12 -0.33 -32.65 27.73
C ARG A 12 0.24 -34.06 27.74
N SER A 13 1.07 -34.38 26.75
CA SER A 13 1.90 -35.58 26.79
C SER A 13 2.89 -35.51 27.97
N LYS A 14 3.44 -36.66 28.39
CA LYS A 14 4.45 -36.71 29.48
C LYS A 14 5.66 -35.80 29.19
N ILE A 15 6.07 -35.69 27.93
CA ILE A 15 7.17 -34.82 27.50
C ILE A 15 6.77 -33.35 27.63
N ALA A 16 5.57 -32.99 27.17
CA ALA A 16 5.05 -31.63 27.28
C ALA A 16 4.89 -31.20 28.75
N GLN A 17 4.44 -32.10 29.62
CA GLN A 17 4.31 -31.82 31.06
C GLN A 17 5.68 -31.62 31.73
N LYS A 18 6.68 -32.43 31.38
CA LYS A 18 8.04 -32.25 31.90
C LYS A 18 8.63 -30.90 31.45
N ALA A 19 8.52 -30.59 30.16
CA ALA A 19 8.98 -29.31 29.63
C ALA A 19 8.23 -28.12 30.27
N PHE A 20 6.94 -28.26 30.53
CA PHE A 20 6.15 -27.25 31.24
C PHE A 20 6.69 -26.99 32.65
N LEU A 21 6.92 -28.04 33.45
CA LEU A 21 7.42 -27.90 34.83
C LEU A 21 8.85 -27.33 34.88
N GLU A 22 9.71 -27.71 33.93
CA GLU A 22 11.06 -27.14 33.82
C GLU A 22 11.02 -25.64 33.51
N LEU A 23 10.12 -25.23 32.61
CA LEU A 23 9.91 -23.83 32.26
C LEU A 23 9.25 -23.04 33.39
N GLU A 24 8.28 -23.61 34.08
CA GLU A 24 7.63 -22.99 35.25
C GLU A 24 8.64 -22.76 36.38
N ARG A 25 9.53 -23.73 36.66
CA ARG A 25 10.61 -23.57 37.63
C ARG A 25 11.59 -22.46 37.22
N LYS A 26 11.86 -22.31 35.92
CA LYS A 26 12.81 -21.34 35.38
C LYS A 26 12.26 -19.91 35.35
N PHE A 27 10.98 -19.75 35.04
CA PHE A 27 10.37 -18.45 34.75
C PHE A 27 9.33 -18.02 35.80
N GLY A 28 9.06 -18.85 36.82
CA GLY A 28 8.02 -18.63 37.81
C GLY A 28 6.62 -18.93 37.26
N THR A 29 5.63 -18.99 38.16
CA THR A 29 4.23 -19.16 37.78
C THR A 29 3.78 -17.95 36.96
N LEU A 30 3.22 -18.19 35.78
CA LEU A 30 2.64 -17.13 34.94
C LEU A 30 1.53 -16.42 35.72
N SER A 31 1.75 -15.14 36.04
CA SER A 31 0.69 -14.26 36.52
C SER A 31 -0.34 -14.09 35.40
N LYS A 32 -1.59 -14.46 35.66
CA LYS A 32 -2.74 -14.09 34.82
C LYS A 32 -3.08 -12.62 35.08
N GLU A 33 -2.13 -11.71 34.89
CA GLU A 33 -2.48 -10.31 34.76
C GLU A 33 -3.28 -10.19 33.47
N GLU A 34 -4.55 -9.79 33.60
CA GLU A 34 -5.34 -9.41 32.44
C GLU A 34 -4.53 -8.40 31.62
N PRO A 35 -4.52 -8.49 30.29
CA PRO A 35 -3.87 -7.49 29.47
C PRO A 35 -4.39 -6.13 29.92
N LYS A 36 -3.48 -5.24 30.34
CA LYS A 36 -3.84 -3.87 30.68
C LYS A 36 -4.63 -3.33 29.50
N SER A 37 -5.87 -2.91 29.74
CA SER A 37 -6.69 -2.29 28.71
C SER A 37 -5.85 -1.20 28.06
N VAL A 38 -5.66 -1.29 26.75
CA VAL A 38 -5.13 -0.17 25.98
C VAL A 38 -6.14 0.96 26.18
N GLU A 39 -5.80 1.97 26.99
CA GLU A 39 -6.59 3.17 27.09
C GLU A 39 -6.50 3.90 25.74
N PHE A 40 -7.44 3.59 24.85
CA PHE A 40 -7.73 4.44 23.69
C PHE A 40 -8.27 5.76 24.22
N LYS A 41 -7.42 6.78 24.29
CA LYS A 41 -7.88 8.15 24.45
C LYS A 41 -8.25 8.66 23.06
N GLU A 42 -9.55 8.65 22.75
CA GLU A 42 -10.07 9.37 21.60
C GLU A 42 -9.75 10.85 21.78
N VAL A 43 -8.94 11.41 20.88
CA VAL A 43 -8.69 12.85 20.84
C VAL A 43 -9.98 13.49 20.32
N MET A 44 -10.68 14.22 21.19
CA MET A 44 -11.91 14.90 20.81
C MET A 44 -11.61 16.06 19.85
N THR A 45 -12.52 16.29 18.89
CA THR A 45 -12.48 17.48 18.02
C THR A 45 -12.49 18.76 18.85
N PRO A 46 -11.75 19.81 18.43
CA PRO A 46 -11.72 21.09 19.13
C PRO A 46 -13.09 21.80 19.15
N ILE A 47 -14.00 21.43 18.25
CA ILE A 47 -15.37 21.91 18.20
C ILE A 47 -16.31 20.69 18.25
N PRO A 48 -17.21 20.57 19.25
CA PRO A 48 -18.11 19.43 19.38
C PRO A 48 -19.02 19.26 18.16
N ASP A 49 -19.36 18.02 17.79
CA ASP A 49 -20.17 17.70 16.60
C ASP A 49 -21.54 18.40 16.57
N LYS A 50 -22.17 18.60 17.74
CA LYS A 50 -23.44 19.34 17.84
C LYS A 50 -23.30 20.80 17.41
N ALA A 51 -22.13 21.38 17.57
CA ALA A 51 -21.82 22.75 17.18
C ALA A 51 -21.42 22.84 15.71
N THR A 52 -20.59 21.91 15.21
CA THR A 52 -20.15 21.90 13.80
C THR A 52 -21.33 21.78 12.83
N LYS A 53 -22.35 20.97 13.16
CA LYS A 53 -23.59 20.85 12.38
C LYS A 53 -24.42 22.14 12.27
N LYS A 54 -24.15 23.15 13.09
CA LYS A 54 -24.87 24.44 13.10
C LYS A 54 -24.03 25.59 12.55
N MET A 55 -22.78 25.33 12.17
CA MET A 55 -21.88 26.38 11.71
C MET A 55 -22.21 26.81 10.28
N ASN A 56 -22.31 28.12 10.07
CA ASN A 56 -22.35 28.69 8.72
C ASN A 56 -20.94 28.78 8.10
N LEU A 57 -20.85 29.08 6.80
CA LEU A 57 -19.57 29.11 6.08
C LEU A 57 -18.56 30.10 6.68
N THR A 58 -19.02 31.27 7.16
CA THR A 58 -18.16 32.27 7.81
C THR A 58 -17.58 31.74 9.13
N GLN A 59 -18.40 31.00 9.90
CA GLN A 59 -17.95 30.36 11.14
C GLN A 59 -16.95 29.24 10.86
N TRP A 60 -17.19 28.42 9.82
CA TRP A 60 -16.24 27.42 9.36
C TRP A 60 -14.90 28.03 8.96
N LEU A 61 -14.93 29.07 8.13
CA LEU A 61 -13.72 29.77 7.73
C LEU A 61 -12.97 30.39 8.92
N GLY A 62 -13.71 30.96 9.88
CA GLY A 62 -13.14 31.47 11.12
C GLY A 62 -12.48 30.38 11.96
N ALA A 63 -13.07 29.18 12.01
CA ALA A 63 -12.49 28.03 12.68
C ALA A 63 -11.23 27.52 11.95
N PHE A 64 -11.26 27.43 10.62
CA PHE A 64 -10.09 27.01 9.82
C PHE A 64 -8.89 27.95 10.01
N LYS A 65 -9.14 29.26 10.10
CA LYS A 65 -8.10 30.27 10.39
C LYS A 65 -7.55 30.16 11.81
N LYS A 66 -8.34 29.63 12.75
CA LYS A 66 -7.93 29.43 14.15
C LYS A 66 -7.17 28.12 14.35
N TYR A 67 -7.56 27.06 13.66
CA TYR A 67 -6.97 25.73 13.74
C TYR A 67 -6.23 25.43 12.44
N ASP A 68 -4.98 25.89 12.36
CA ASP A 68 -4.10 25.73 11.23
C ASP A 68 -3.07 24.60 11.47
N ASP A 69 -2.10 24.45 10.57
CA ASP A 69 -1.07 23.40 10.68
C ASP A 69 -0.20 23.52 11.94
N ASN A 70 -0.14 24.69 12.59
CA ASN A 70 0.53 24.86 13.89
C ASN A 70 -0.22 24.18 15.04
N THR A 71 -1.49 23.81 14.82
CA THR A 71 -2.30 23.03 15.76
C THR A 71 -2.28 21.53 15.48
N SER A 72 -1.52 21.08 14.48
CA SER A 72 -1.29 19.66 14.21
C SER A 72 -0.52 18.99 15.37
N TRP A 73 -0.47 17.65 15.37
CA TRP A 73 0.20 16.86 16.40
C TRP A 73 1.70 17.18 16.54
N ASN A 74 2.32 17.70 15.48
CA ASN A 74 3.72 18.13 15.45
C ASN A 74 3.92 19.63 15.76
N GLY A 75 2.85 20.36 16.04
CA GLY A 75 2.87 21.80 16.34
C GLY A 75 3.34 22.15 17.75
N GLN A 76 3.61 23.44 18.01
CA GLN A 76 4.06 23.93 19.32
C GLN A 76 2.96 23.73 20.39
N LYS A 77 3.14 22.71 21.24
CA LYS A 77 2.51 22.51 22.57
C LYS A 77 1.07 23.05 22.69
N GLY A 78 0.12 22.37 22.07
CA GLY A 78 -1.29 22.39 22.46
C GLY A 78 -1.66 21.17 23.30
N ASN A 79 -2.64 21.28 24.20
CA ASN A 79 -3.19 20.16 24.96
C ASN A 79 -3.57 19.00 24.00
N VAL A 80 -2.82 17.90 24.03
CA VAL A 80 -3.02 16.69 23.20
C VAL A 80 -4.46 16.17 23.28
N SER A 81 -5.18 16.49 24.37
CA SER A 81 -6.56 16.06 24.61
C SER A 81 -7.65 16.95 24.00
N LYS A 82 -7.32 18.05 23.30
CA LYS A 82 -8.32 19.02 22.77
C LYS A 82 -8.50 19.00 21.25
N GLY A 83 -7.71 18.21 20.51
CA GLY A 83 -7.72 18.15 19.06
C GLY A 83 -7.29 19.47 18.39
N GLY A 84 -6.94 19.40 17.11
CA GLY A 84 -6.47 20.52 16.31
C GLY A 84 -6.98 20.43 14.87
N VAL A 85 -6.15 20.87 13.92
CA VAL A 85 -6.49 20.88 12.49
C VAL A 85 -6.91 19.51 11.96
N ILE A 86 -6.28 18.42 12.41
CA ILE A 86 -6.60 17.06 11.94
C ILE A 86 -8.01 16.65 12.36
N GLU A 87 -8.34 16.79 13.64
CA GLU A 87 -9.66 16.41 14.15
C GLU A 87 -10.76 17.31 13.60
N LEU A 88 -10.50 18.62 13.46
CA LEU A 88 -11.47 19.54 12.86
C LEU A 88 -11.68 19.26 11.37
N SER A 89 -10.62 18.92 10.63
CA SER A 89 -10.72 18.56 9.20
C SER A 89 -11.59 17.32 9.01
N ARG A 90 -11.40 16.28 9.84
CA ARG A 90 -12.26 15.08 9.80
C ARG A 90 -13.72 15.39 10.12
N SER A 91 -13.98 16.25 11.12
CA SER A 91 -15.36 16.69 11.44
C SER A 91 -15.96 17.49 10.28
N PHE A 92 -15.17 18.32 9.61
CA PHE A 92 -15.58 19.04 8.41
C PHE A 92 -15.92 18.08 7.27
N GLY A 93 -15.06 17.10 6.95
CA GLY A 93 -15.31 16.08 5.93
C GLY A 93 -16.63 15.33 6.16
N LYS A 94 -16.92 14.93 7.41
CA LYS A 94 -18.22 14.33 7.77
C LYS A 94 -19.40 15.27 7.53
N THR A 95 -19.23 16.56 7.85
CA THR A 95 -20.29 17.56 7.62
C THR A 95 -20.51 17.81 6.13
N VAL A 96 -19.44 17.83 5.33
CA VAL A 96 -19.50 17.88 3.86
C VAL A 96 -20.24 16.67 3.31
N GLN A 97 -19.98 15.47 3.84
CA GLN A 97 -20.66 14.25 3.44
C GLN A 97 -22.18 14.31 3.69
N GLU A 98 -22.61 14.93 4.79
CA GLU A 98 -24.03 15.07 5.13
C GLU A 98 -24.77 16.10 4.25
N THR A 99 -24.09 17.18 3.85
CA THR A 99 -24.70 18.29 3.07
C THR A 99 -23.76 18.79 1.95
N PRO A 100 -23.49 18.01 0.90
CA PRO A 100 -22.43 18.31 -0.06
C PRO A 100 -22.71 19.56 -0.91
N ASP A 101 -23.94 19.77 -1.39
CA ASP A 101 -24.28 20.93 -2.22
C ASP A 101 -23.99 22.28 -1.52
N TYR A 102 -24.23 22.35 -0.21
CA TYR A 102 -24.00 23.56 0.59
C TYR A 102 -22.51 23.94 0.69
N PHE A 103 -21.62 22.95 0.64
CA PHE A 103 -20.19 23.17 0.82
C PHE A 103 -19.40 23.19 -0.49
N TYR A 104 -19.95 22.76 -1.62
CA TYR A 104 -19.19 22.63 -2.86
C TYR A 104 -18.48 23.93 -3.26
N ASP A 105 -19.23 25.02 -3.43
CA ASP A 105 -18.64 26.31 -3.83
C ASP A 105 -17.69 26.86 -2.75
N PHE A 106 -17.98 26.59 -1.48
CA PHE A 106 -17.10 26.99 -0.38
C PHE A 106 -15.73 26.30 -0.50
N VAL A 107 -15.72 24.97 -0.62
CA VAL A 107 -14.49 24.18 -0.75
C VAL A 107 -13.75 24.53 -2.03
N LEU A 108 -14.46 24.68 -3.15
CA LEU A 108 -13.88 25.08 -4.44
C LEU A 108 -13.16 26.43 -4.37
N ASN A 109 -13.54 27.31 -3.44
CA ASN A 109 -12.96 28.63 -3.24
C ASN A 109 -11.95 28.72 -2.09
N LEU A 110 -11.70 27.65 -1.32
CA LEU A 110 -10.75 27.68 -0.20
C LEU A 110 -9.32 28.00 -0.64
N TYR A 111 -8.98 27.80 -1.91
CA TYR A 111 -7.66 28.18 -2.46
C TYR A 111 -7.36 29.68 -2.38
N LYS A 112 -8.39 30.52 -2.19
CA LYS A 112 -8.27 31.97 -1.99
C LYS A 112 -7.97 32.32 -0.54
N GLU A 113 -8.10 31.37 0.37
CA GLU A 113 -7.94 31.55 1.80
C GLU A 113 -6.63 30.93 2.26
N ASN A 114 -6.00 31.54 3.27
CA ASN A 114 -4.81 30.97 3.91
C ASN A 114 -5.23 29.99 5.02
N VAL A 115 -5.60 28.77 4.63
CA VAL A 115 -6.03 27.70 5.54
C VAL A 115 -5.33 26.39 5.19
N SER A 116 -5.31 25.45 6.14
CA SER A 116 -4.70 24.12 5.93
C SER A 116 -5.38 23.35 4.79
N LEU A 117 -4.58 22.66 3.99
CA LEU A 117 -5.06 21.80 2.92
C LEU A 117 -5.71 20.50 3.44
N ASN A 118 -5.53 20.16 4.72
CA ASN A 118 -6.24 19.06 5.36
C ASN A 118 -7.76 19.20 5.28
N TYR A 119 -8.28 20.44 5.33
CA TYR A 119 -9.71 20.71 5.16
C TYR A 119 -10.19 20.37 3.75
N VAL A 120 -9.35 20.60 2.74
CA VAL A 120 -9.65 20.25 1.35
C VAL A 120 -9.61 18.73 1.16
N SER A 121 -8.57 18.07 1.68
CA SER A 121 -8.44 16.61 1.65
C SER A 121 -9.66 15.90 2.24
N GLU A 122 -10.06 16.29 3.45
CA GLU A 122 -11.22 15.70 4.13
C GLU A 122 -12.55 16.07 3.46
N ALA A 123 -12.66 17.25 2.85
CA ALA A 123 -13.83 17.61 2.06
C ALA A 123 -13.98 16.76 0.79
N ILE A 124 -12.88 16.51 0.06
CA ILE A 124 -12.88 15.60 -1.11
C ILE A 124 -13.38 14.21 -0.69
N ASN A 125 -12.88 13.68 0.42
CA ASN A 125 -13.35 12.40 0.98
C ASN A 125 -14.84 12.47 1.36
N GLY A 126 -15.30 13.58 1.93
CA GLY A 126 -16.71 13.81 2.24
C GLY A 126 -17.60 13.78 1.00
N PHE A 127 -17.20 14.46 -0.09
CA PHE A 127 -17.95 14.45 -1.34
C PHE A 127 -18.03 13.05 -1.97
N ILE A 128 -16.92 12.31 -1.99
CA ILE A 128 -16.89 10.92 -2.49
C ILE A 128 -17.77 10.03 -1.61
N GLY A 129 -17.67 10.15 -0.29
CA GLY A 129 -18.48 9.38 0.67
C GLY A 129 -19.98 9.68 0.58
N ALA A 130 -20.36 10.85 0.04
CA ALA A 130 -21.75 11.21 -0.21
C ALA A 130 -22.27 10.67 -1.56
N GLY A 131 -21.41 10.09 -2.40
CA GLY A 131 -21.76 9.76 -3.79
C GLY A 131 -22.15 11.02 -4.59
N TYR A 132 -21.47 12.14 -4.34
CA TYR A 132 -21.77 13.42 -4.97
C TYR A 132 -21.45 13.42 -6.48
N ASP A 133 -21.84 14.49 -7.17
CA ASP A 133 -21.68 14.61 -8.62
C ASP A 133 -20.21 14.43 -9.07
N TYR A 134 -20.00 13.49 -10.00
CA TYR A 134 -18.67 13.12 -10.49
C TYR A 134 -17.92 14.29 -11.12
N GLN A 135 -18.60 15.11 -11.94
CA GLN A 135 -17.97 16.22 -12.63
C GLN A 135 -17.51 17.30 -11.63
N LYS A 136 -18.33 17.59 -10.61
CA LYS A 136 -17.97 18.48 -9.51
C LYS A 136 -16.77 17.96 -8.72
N ILE A 137 -16.73 16.67 -8.37
CA ILE A 137 -15.58 16.06 -7.67
C ILE A 137 -14.33 16.17 -8.53
N LYS A 138 -14.45 15.88 -9.84
CA LYS A 138 -13.36 15.99 -10.80
C LYS A 138 -12.81 17.41 -10.89
N ASP A 139 -13.66 18.41 -11.06
CA ASP A 139 -13.26 19.82 -11.12
C ASP A 139 -12.49 20.23 -9.86
N LEU A 140 -12.95 19.77 -8.69
CA LEU A 140 -12.30 20.01 -7.41
C LEU A 140 -10.90 19.36 -7.34
N ILE A 141 -10.81 18.08 -7.69
CA ILE A 141 -9.52 17.36 -7.71
C ILE A 141 -8.54 18.02 -8.69
N LEU A 142 -8.97 18.36 -9.90
CA LEU A 142 -8.11 19.01 -10.92
C LEU A 142 -7.68 20.42 -10.50
N LYS A 143 -8.51 21.13 -9.73
CA LYS A 143 -8.17 22.44 -9.17
C LYS A 143 -7.03 22.32 -8.16
N TYR A 144 -7.11 21.33 -7.27
CA TYR A 144 -6.19 21.16 -6.14
C TYR A 144 -4.97 20.29 -6.44
N SER A 145 -4.99 19.50 -7.51
CA SER A 145 -3.87 18.63 -7.89
C SER A 145 -2.58 19.39 -8.23
N LYS A 146 -2.67 20.69 -8.48
CA LYS A 146 -1.54 21.57 -8.79
C LYS A 146 -0.73 21.97 -7.56
N TYR A 147 -1.26 21.76 -6.36
CA TYR A 147 -0.57 22.09 -5.11
C TYR A 147 0.45 21.01 -4.77
N LYS A 148 1.67 21.44 -4.43
CA LYS A 148 2.77 20.56 -4.01
C LYS A 148 2.75 20.44 -2.49
N ASP A 149 1.77 19.68 -2.00
CA ASP A 149 1.59 19.32 -0.60
C ASP A 149 1.38 17.80 -0.52
N ASN A 150 2.27 17.10 0.18
CA ASN A 150 2.29 15.64 0.14
C ASN A 150 1.01 15.01 0.69
N ASP A 151 0.42 15.59 1.74
CA ASP A 151 -0.78 15.02 2.37
C ASP A 151 -1.99 15.19 1.46
N LEU A 152 -2.15 16.37 0.83
CA LEU A 152 -3.16 16.61 -0.19
C LEU A 152 -2.96 15.71 -1.42
N GLN A 153 -1.72 15.58 -1.92
CA GLN A 153 -1.45 14.74 -3.09
C GLN A 153 -1.77 13.27 -2.83
N LYS A 154 -1.44 12.73 -1.64
CA LYS A 154 -1.84 11.37 -1.22
C LYS A 154 -3.36 11.24 -1.16
N SER A 155 -4.05 12.25 -0.62
CA SER A 155 -5.50 12.28 -0.57
C SER A 155 -6.11 12.28 -1.98
N ILE A 156 -5.53 13.03 -2.91
CA ILE A 156 -5.94 13.08 -4.32
C ILE A 156 -5.73 11.73 -5.01
N ILE A 157 -4.58 11.09 -4.82
CA ILE A 157 -4.31 9.74 -5.38
C ILE A 157 -5.35 8.75 -4.84
N SER A 158 -5.60 8.77 -3.53
CA SER A 158 -6.59 7.90 -2.88
C SER A 158 -8.02 8.16 -3.39
N ALA A 159 -8.37 9.43 -3.62
CA ALA A 159 -9.65 9.84 -4.18
C ALA A 159 -9.81 9.32 -5.62
N ILE A 160 -8.79 9.49 -6.47
CA ILE A 160 -8.78 8.97 -7.84
C ILE A 160 -8.89 7.44 -7.84
N GLU A 161 -8.18 6.74 -6.94
CA GLU A 161 -8.31 5.29 -6.80
C GLU A 161 -9.72 4.85 -6.38
N ALA A 162 -10.35 5.58 -5.45
CA ALA A 162 -11.72 5.29 -5.03
C ALA A 162 -12.70 5.43 -6.21
N LEU A 163 -12.55 6.48 -7.02
CA LEU A 163 -13.36 6.69 -8.22
C LEU A 163 -13.08 5.60 -9.28
N ASN A 164 -11.80 5.25 -9.49
CA ASN A 164 -11.40 4.19 -10.43
C ASN A 164 -12.01 2.83 -10.09
N LYS A 165 -12.34 2.54 -8.83
CA LYS A 165 -13.04 1.31 -8.43
C LYS A 165 -14.46 1.24 -8.98
N ILE A 166 -15.14 2.40 -9.07
CA ILE A 166 -16.51 2.52 -9.57
C ILE A 166 -16.51 2.47 -11.10
N GLU A 167 -15.81 3.38 -11.74
CA GLU A 167 -15.67 3.47 -13.20
C GLU A 167 -14.22 3.79 -13.59
N PRO A 168 -13.71 3.28 -14.73
CA PRO A 168 -12.36 3.62 -15.19
C PRO A 168 -12.17 5.13 -15.30
N ILE A 169 -11.11 5.65 -14.70
CA ILE A 169 -10.80 7.08 -14.74
C ILE A 169 -10.50 7.55 -16.16
N ASP A 170 -10.80 8.81 -16.44
CA ASP A 170 -10.52 9.45 -17.72
C ASP A 170 -9.07 9.97 -17.84
N SER A 171 -8.76 10.56 -18.99
CA SER A 171 -7.42 11.06 -19.31
C SER A 171 -6.96 12.19 -18.40
N GLU A 172 -7.85 13.00 -17.83
CA GLU A 172 -7.45 14.11 -16.96
C GLU A 172 -6.98 13.60 -15.60
N PHE A 173 -7.70 12.65 -14.99
CA PHE A 173 -7.23 11.97 -13.79
C PHE A 173 -5.99 11.12 -14.04
N PHE A 174 -5.93 10.41 -15.17
CA PHE A 174 -4.72 9.69 -15.55
C PHE A 174 -3.52 10.63 -15.66
N ASN A 175 -3.69 11.82 -16.25
CA ASN A 175 -2.62 12.81 -16.37
C ASN A 175 -2.15 13.35 -15.01
N VAL A 176 -3.04 13.50 -14.03
CA VAL A 176 -2.65 13.84 -12.65
C VAL A 176 -1.78 12.74 -12.04
N LEU A 177 -2.21 11.48 -12.13
CA LEU A 177 -1.42 10.36 -11.62
C LEU A 177 -0.08 10.24 -12.34
N ALA A 178 -0.06 10.43 -13.66
CA ALA A 178 1.16 10.37 -14.47
C ALA A 178 2.13 11.49 -14.11
N ASP A 179 1.67 12.73 -13.88
CA ASP A 179 2.52 13.82 -13.40
C ASP A 179 3.13 13.48 -12.04
N TYR A 180 2.31 13.00 -11.10
CA TYR A 180 2.78 12.63 -9.77
C TYR A 180 3.79 11.48 -9.82
N ALA A 181 3.53 10.42 -10.58
CA ALA A 181 4.40 9.26 -10.68
C ALA A 181 5.76 9.57 -11.33
N LEU A 182 5.81 10.56 -12.24
CA LEU A 182 7.01 10.83 -13.06
C LEU A 182 7.81 12.04 -12.58
N ASN A 183 7.17 13.04 -11.96
CA ASN A 183 7.78 14.35 -11.73
C ASN A 183 7.78 14.77 -10.26
N ASP A 184 7.06 14.09 -9.36
CA ASP A 184 7.04 14.49 -7.96
C ASP A 184 8.38 14.20 -7.25
N PRO A 185 8.90 15.13 -6.41
CA PRO A 185 10.17 14.92 -5.73
C PRO A 185 10.13 13.81 -4.66
N ASP A 186 8.95 13.39 -4.20
CA ASP A 186 8.81 12.32 -3.20
C ASP A 186 8.72 10.93 -3.87
N PRO A 187 9.60 9.96 -3.54
CA PRO A 187 10.61 9.99 -2.48
C PRO A 187 11.90 10.71 -2.86
N CYS A 188 12.52 11.42 -1.91
CA CYS A 188 13.86 11.98 -2.10
C CYS A 188 14.99 11.04 -1.63
N LYS A 189 14.65 9.95 -0.92
CA LYS A 189 15.59 8.95 -0.38
C LYS A 189 14.91 7.59 -0.19
N GLU A 190 15.66 6.50 -0.27
CA GLU A 190 15.18 5.16 0.09
C GLU A 190 15.16 4.94 1.61
N LEU A 191 14.20 5.56 2.30
CA LEU A 191 14.13 5.56 3.76
C LEU A 191 14.02 4.14 4.35
N TYR A 192 13.44 3.18 3.64
CA TYR A 192 13.36 1.78 4.09
C TYR A 192 14.73 1.14 4.32
N ARG A 193 15.79 1.67 3.69
CA ARG A 193 17.17 1.19 3.87
C ARG A 193 17.82 1.72 5.14
N ASP A 194 17.27 2.77 5.73
CA ASP A 194 17.78 3.36 6.95
C ASP A 194 17.23 2.64 8.19
N LYS A 195 18.04 2.61 9.25
CA LYS A 195 17.62 2.09 10.57
C LYS A 195 17.05 3.21 11.44
N THR A 196 16.00 2.90 12.19
CA THR A 196 15.47 3.70 13.28
C THR A 196 16.46 3.73 14.45
N PRO A 197 16.29 4.66 15.41
CA PRO A 197 17.07 4.66 16.66
C PRO A 197 16.96 3.35 17.46
N SER A 198 15.87 2.59 17.28
CA SER A 198 15.68 1.27 17.90
C SER A 198 16.41 0.13 17.19
N GLY A 199 17.12 0.41 16.08
CA GLY A 199 17.92 -0.57 15.33
C GLY A 199 17.15 -1.35 14.26
N ASN A 200 15.84 -1.17 14.17
CA ASN A 200 14.99 -1.76 13.13
C ASN A 200 15.08 -0.93 11.84
N TYR A 201 14.89 -1.55 10.67
CA TYR A 201 14.76 -0.77 9.44
C TYR A 201 13.41 -0.02 9.41
N ASN A 202 13.40 1.20 8.86
CA ASN A 202 12.13 1.89 8.59
C ASN A 202 11.28 1.03 7.66
N TYR A 203 9.96 1.03 7.84
CA TYR A 203 9.02 0.23 7.04
C TYR A 203 9.41 -1.27 7.00
N GLY A 204 10.03 -1.78 8.06
CA GLY A 204 10.50 -3.18 8.11
C GLY A 204 11.62 -3.50 7.12
N GLY A 205 12.20 -2.49 6.47
CA GLY A 205 13.14 -2.68 5.38
C GLY A 205 12.48 -3.07 4.06
N ASP A 206 11.17 -2.86 3.91
CA ASP A 206 10.41 -3.22 2.72
C ASP A 206 10.22 -2.02 1.77
N ALA A 207 10.57 -2.23 0.50
CA ALA A 207 10.50 -1.19 -0.52
C ALA A 207 9.06 -0.83 -0.95
N VAL A 208 8.14 -1.80 -0.95
CA VAL A 208 6.72 -1.58 -1.32
C VAL A 208 6.00 -0.83 -0.21
N ASP A 209 6.12 -1.27 1.04
CA ASP A 209 5.54 -0.64 2.23
C ASP A 209 5.99 0.82 2.35
N TYR A 210 7.26 1.11 2.02
CA TYR A 210 7.71 2.49 1.90
C TYR A 210 7.12 3.19 0.68
N GLY A 211 7.24 2.60 -0.51
CA GLY A 211 6.84 3.21 -1.77
C GLY A 211 5.37 3.63 -1.80
N ILE A 212 4.44 2.81 -1.28
CA ILE A 212 3.01 3.15 -1.22
C ILE A 212 2.73 4.36 -0.32
N ASN A 213 3.66 4.71 0.57
CA ASN A 213 3.60 5.88 1.43
C ASN A 213 4.31 7.11 0.83
N THR A 214 4.74 7.04 -0.43
CA THR A 214 5.35 8.15 -1.18
C THR A 214 4.44 8.60 -2.32
N ILE A 215 4.60 9.84 -2.81
CA ILE A 215 3.79 10.36 -3.92
C ILE A 215 4.02 9.57 -5.20
N ARG A 216 5.28 9.41 -5.64
CA ARG A 216 5.57 8.65 -6.86
C ARG A 216 5.15 7.19 -6.77
N GLY A 217 5.43 6.52 -5.66
CA GLY A 217 5.10 5.10 -5.50
C GLY A 217 3.59 4.85 -5.42
N SER A 218 2.84 5.66 -4.66
CA SER A 218 1.36 5.55 -4.61
C SER A 218 0.71 5.86 -5.95
N ALA A 219 1.20 6.88 -6.68
CA ALA A 219 0.71 7.17 -8.03
C ALA A 219 1.02 6.05 -9.02
N ALA A 220 2.22 5.45 -8.95
CA ALA A 220 2.58 4.29 -9.76
C ALA A 220 1.66 3.09 -9.52
N LEU A 221 1.31 2.82 -8.25
CA LEU A 221 0.34 1.79 -7.88
C LEU A 221 -1.07 2.09 -8.41
N ALA A 222 -1.54 3.33 -8.28
CA ALA A 222 -2.84 3.73 -8.80
C ALA A 222 -2.94 3.55 -10.34
N ILE A 223 -1.84 3.84 -11.06
CA ILE A 223 -1.75 3.64 -12.52
C ILE A 223 -1.81 2.15 -12.88
N THR A 224 -1.11 1.26 -12.16
CA THR A 224 -1.19 -0.18 -12.44
C THR A 224 -2.59 -0.74 -12.16
N HIS A 225 -3.26 -0.27 -11.10
CA HIS A 225 -4.66 -0.61 -10.83
C HIS A 225 -5.60 -0.15 -11.95
N HIS A 226 -5.42 1.06 -12.48
CA HIS A 226 -6.15 1.53 -13.65
C HIS A 226 -5.90 0.66 -14.89
N GLY A 227 -4.68 0.17 -15.06
CA GLY A 227 -4.28 -0.71 -16.16
C GLY A 227 -5.17 -1.94 -16.34
N PHE A 228 -5.77 -2.49 -15.28
CA PHE A 228 -6.68 -3.65 -15.39
C PHE A 228 -7.94 -3.39 -16.22
N ARG A 229 -8.40 -2.13 -16.31
CA ARG A 229 -9.70 -1.77 -16.90
C ARG A 229 -9.61 -0.52 -17.80
N THR A 230 -8.41 -0.11 -18.18
CA THR A 230 -8.20 1.12 -18.94
C THR A 230 -8.82 1.05 -20.33
N GLY A 231 -9.36 2.16 -20.81
CA GLY A 231 -9.74 2.33 -22.22
C GLY A 231 -8.60 2.82 -23.11
N ASP A 232 -7.46 3.21 -22.52
CA ASP A 232 -6.29 3.75 -23.23
C ASP A 232 -5.00 3.08 -22.71
N SER A 233 -4.82 1.81 -23.09
CA SER A 233 -3.64 1.03 -22.68
C SER A 233 -2.33 1.64 -23.18
N GLU A 234 -2.33 2.37 -24.30
CA GLU A 234 -1.10 2.97 -24.86
C GLU A 234 -0.54 4.06 -23.95
N SER A 235 -1.39 4.95 -23.45
CA SER A 235 -0.97 5.97 -22.48
C SER A 235 -0.45 5.34 -21.18
N VAL A 236 -1.13 4.30 -20.68
CA VAL A 236 -0.68 3.55 -19.50
C VAL A 236 0.70 2.94 -19.75
N PHE A 237 0.91 2.27 -20.88
CA PHE A 237 2.20 1.67 -21.21
C PHE A 237 3.34 2.70 -21.25
N LYS A 238 3.13 3.85 -21.90
CA LYS A 238 4.15 4.91 -21.98
C LYS A 238 4.59 5.42 -20.61
N VAL A 239 3.67 5.49 -19.65
CA VAL A 239 3.98 5.91 -18.28
C VAL A 239 4.70 4.79 -17.52
N LEU A 240 4.21 3.56 -17.58
CA LEU A 240 4.85 2.41 -16.94
C LEU A 240 6.27 2.15 -17.46
N GLU A 241 6.53 2.38 -18.76
CA GLU A 241 7.87 2.28 -19.36
C GLU A 241 8.87 3.28 -18.77
N LYS A 242 8.39 4.45 -18.31
CA LYS A 242 9.21 5.44 -17.61
C LYS A 242 9.38 5.07 -16.15
N ILE A 243 8.31 4.64 -15.47
CA ILE A 243 8.36 4.17 -14.07
C ILE A 243 9.33 2.99 -13.93
N ALA A 244 9.38 2.08 -14.90
CA ALA A 244 10.33 0.97 -14.91
C ALA A 244 11.80 1.41 -14.89
N LYS A 245 12.09 2.68 -15.19
CA LYS A 245 13.44 3.27 -15.14
C LYS A 245 13.62 4.25 -13.98
N ASP A 246 12.65 4.34 -13.07
CA ASP A 246 12.77 5.21 -11.91
C ASP A 246 13.99 4.80 -11.08
N THR A 247 14.76 5.78 -10.63
CA THR A 247 15.97 5.57 -9.84
C THR A 247 15.68 4.90 -8.50
N PHE A 248 14.49 5.11 -7.94
CA PHE A 248 14.05 4.55 -6.67
C PHE A 248 13.43 3.17 -6.88
N VAL A 249 14.02 2.19 -6.21
CA VAL A 249 13.51 0.82 -6.10
C VAL A 249 12.13 0.82 -5.44
N SER A 250 11.87 1.68 -4.46
CA SER A 250 10.54 1.81 -3.83
C SER A 250 9.43 2.28 -4.78
N VAL A 251 9.76 3.11 -5.78
CA VAL A 251 8.79 3.52 -6.81
C VAL A 251 8.55 2.36 -7.78
N ARG A 252 9.62 1.74 -8.28
CA ARG A 252 9.53 0.56 -9.16
C ARG A 252 8.77 -0.59 -8.49
N SER A 253 8.97 -0.83 -7.20
CA SER A 253 8.37 -1.94 -6.48
C SER A 253 6.84 -1.83 -6.39
N CYS A 254 6.30 -0.62 -6.30
CA CYS A 254 4.86 -0.36 -6.29
C CYS A 254 4.16 -0.77 -7.60
N MET A 255 4.89 -0.77 -8.71
CA MET A 255 4.37 -1.21 -10.01
C MET A 255 4.33 -2.75 -10.13
N ILE A 256 5.33 -3.46 -9.59
CA ILE A 256 5.61 -4.86 -9.92
C ILE A 256 4.42 -5.81 -9.67
N PRO A 257 3.78 -5.85 -8.48
CA PRO A 257 2.75 -6.84 -8.19
C PRO A 257 1.53 -6.77 -9.11
N ASP A 258 1.13 -5.54 -9.47
CA ASP A 258 -0.12 -5.26 -10.19
C ASP A 258 0.11 -4.92 -11.67
N LEU A 259 1.36 -4.94 -12.14
CA LEU A 259 1.70 -4.88 -13.57
C LEU A 259 1.01 -5.99 -14.39
N ALA A 260 0.57 -7.07 -13.74
CA ALA A 260 -0.18 -8.16 -14.35
C ALA A 260 -1.47 -7.68 -15.05
N GLY A 261 -2.06 -6.56 -14.60
CA GLY A 261 -3.23 -5.96 -15.26
C GLY A 261 -2.97 -5.57 -16.72
N MET A 262 -1.70 -5.33 -17.09
CA MET A 262 -1.33 -4.96 -18.45
C MET A 262 -1.12 -6.13 -19.40
N LEU A 263 -1.04 -7.37 -18.87
CA LEU A 263 -0.82 -8.58 -19.68
C LEU A 263 -1.94 -8.82 -20.70
N ASN A 264 -3.17 -8.37 -20.40
CA ASN A 264 -4.33 -8.51 -21.28
C ASN A 264 -4.26 -7.59 -22.51
N TRP A 265 -3.51 -6.49 -22.43
CA TRP A 265 -3.36 -5.52 -23.53
C TRP A 265 -2.19 -5.86 -24.42
N ASP A 266 -1.02 -6.14 -23.83
CA ASP A 266 0.18 -6.60 -24.54
C ASP A 266 1.10 -7.34 -23.58
N ARG A 267 1.05 -8.68 -23.62
CA ARG A 267 1.88 -9.56 -22.78
C ARG A 267 3.38 -9.32 -23.01
N LYS A 268 3.82 -9.13 -24.25
CA LYS A 268 5.24 -8.99 -24.60
C LYS A 268 5.79 -7.64 -24.10
N ARG A 269 5.05 -6.56 -24.31
CA ARG A 269 5.42 -5.22 -23.82
C ARG A 269 5.40 -5.17 -22.30
N THR A 270 4.38 -5.76 -21.67
CA THR A 270 4.29 -5.85 -20.22
C THR A 270 5.49 -6.59 -19.62
N PHE A 271 5.85 -7.76 -20.18
CA PHE A 271 7.04 -8.48 -19.74
C PHE A 271 8.33 -7.67 -19.99
N SER A 272 8.43 -6.93 -21.10
CA SER A 272 9.56 -6.02 -21.36
C SER A 272 9.68 -4.91 -20.30
N ILE A 273 8.56 -4.34 -19.83
CA ILE A 273 8.53 -3.35 -18.74
C ILE A 273 9.03 -3.99 -17.45
N TYR A 274 8.55 -5.18 -17.11
CA TYR A 274 9.04 -5.95 -15.95
C TYR A 274 10.56 -6.18 -16.04
N LYS A 275 11.07 -6.65 -17.19
CA LYS A 275 12.52 -6.87 -17.39
C LYS A 275 13.34 -5.58 -17.21
N LYS A 276 12.83 -4.45 -17.70
CA LYS A 276 13.49 -3.14 -17.53
C LYS A 276 13.51 -2.71 -16.06
N ALA A 277 12.41 -2.92 -15.33
CA ALA A 277 12.34 -2.60 -13.91
C ALA A 277 13.35 -3.41 -13.08
N LEU A 278 13.65 -4.63 -13.49
CA LEU A 278 14.57 -5.57 -12.85
C LEU A 278 15.92 -5.73 -13.58
N ASP A 279 16.37 -4.71 -14.30
CA ASP A 279 17.62 -4.76 -15.08
C ASP A 279 18.85 -5.20 -14.24
N ASN A 280 18.87 -4.83 -12.97
CA ASN A 280 19.92 -5.17 -12.00
C ASN A 280 19.57 -6.36 -11.07
N MET A 281 18.45 -7.04 -11.29
CA MET A 281 17.96 -8.15 -10.44
C MET A 281 17.89 -7.76 -8.95
N ASP A 282 17.46 -6.53 -8.64
CA ASP A 282 17.30 -6.05 -7.27
C ASP A 282 16.44 -7.01 -6.44
N THR A 283 16.93 -7.40 -5.27
CA THR A 283 16.28 -8.41 -4.42
C THR A 283 14.94 -7.94 -3.87
N GLU A 284 14.75 -6.64 -3.66
CA GLU A 284 13.47 -6.10 -3.19
C GLU A 284 12.40 -6.21 -4.29
N LEU A 285 12.75 -5.90 -5.54
CA LEU A 285 11.82 -6.05 -6.67
C LEU A 285 11.45 -7.52 -6.90
N LEU A 286 12.46 -8.41 -6.84
CA LEU A 286 12.25 -9.85 -6.97
C LEU A 286 11.38 -10.42 -5.85
N ALA A 287 11.52 -9.90 -4.63
CA ALA A 287 10.73 -10.38 -3.49
C ALA A 287 9.23 -10.20 -3.71
N HIS A 288 8.84 -9.18 -4.48
CA HIS A 288 7.44 -8.85 -4.80
C HIS A 288 6.99 -9.34 -6.19
N SER A 289 7.86 -10.06 -6.92
CA SER A 289 7.59 -10.47 -8.31
C SER A 289 6.72 -11.72 -8.46
N GLY A 290 6.50 -12.49 -7.38
CA GLY A 290 5.83 -13.79 -7.44
C GLY A 290 4.41 -13.72 -8.04
N ARG A 291 3.64 -12.69 -7.69
CA ARG A 291 2.28 -12.49 -8.23
C ARG A 291 2.31 -12.21 -9.73
N PHE A 292 3.14 -11.26 -10.17
CA PHE A 292 3.29 -10.93 -11.59
C PHE A 292 3.74 -12.13 -12.41
N LEU A 293 4.80 -12.81 -11.98
CA LEU A 293 5.33 -13.98 -12.68
C LEU A 293 4.31 -15.10 -12.76
N GLY A 294 3.46 -15.28 -11.76
CA GLY A 294 2.35 -16.24 -11.81
C GLY A 294 1.35 -15.99 -12.94
N TYR A 295 1.02 -14.73 -13.24
CA TYR A 295 0.15 -14.38 -14.37
C TYR A 295 0.90 -14.31 -15.70
N ALA A 296 2.18 -13.94 -15.66
CA ALA A 296 3.02 -13.79 -16.85
C ALA A 296 3.48 -15.12 -17.42
N LEU A 297 3.64 -16.15 -16.57
CA LEU A 297 4.12 -17.48 -16.96
C LEU A 297 3.22 -18.12 -18.02
N ASP A 298 3.85 -18.57 -19.10
CA ASP A 298 3.26 -19.45 -20.10
C ASP A 298 4.32 -20.45 -20.60
N LYS A 299 3.88 -21.48 -21.35
CA LYS A 299 4.79 -22.54 -21.84
C LYS A 299 5.88 -22.02 -22.79
N ASN A 300 5.63 -20.90 -23.48
CA ASN A 300 6.52 -20.35 -24.49
C ASN A 300 7.57 -19.40 -23.90
N ASN A 301 7.31 -18.81 -22.74
CA ASN A 301 8.19 -17.83 -22.10
C ASN A 301 8.90 -18.33 -20.85
N PHE A 302 8.62 -19.56 -20.39
CA PHE A 302 9.16 -20.07 -19.13
C PHE A 302 10.69 -20.01 -19.07
N VAL A 303 11.39 -20.29 -20.17
CA VAL A 303 12.86 -20.18 -20.26
C VAL A 303 13.34 -18.75 -19.94
N GLU A 304 12.60 -17.71 -20.36
CA GLU A 304 12.92 -16.32 -20.00
C GLU A 304 12.67 -16.01 -18.51
N ILE A 305 11.79 -16.77 -17.85
CA ILE A 305 11.44 -16.59 -16.43
C ILE A 305 12.46 -17.27 -15.50
N ILE A 306 13.16 -18.30 -15.96
CA ILE A 306 14.12 -19.10 -15.19
C ILE A 306 15.11 -18.24 -14.36
N PRO A 307 15.79 -17.22 -14.92
CA PRO A 307 16.77 -16.43 -14.16
C PRO A 307 16.17 -15.75 -12.92
N TYR A 308 14.92 -15.28 -13.03
CA TYR A 308 14.20 -14.65 -11.93
C TYR A 308 13.87 -15.67 -10.83
N LEU A 309 13.37 -16.85 -11.20
CA LEU A 309 13.06 -17.92 -10.24
C LEU A 309 14.30 -18.40 -9.49
N LYS A 310 15.43 -18.58 -10.19
CA LYS A 310 16.71 -18.95 -9.56
C LYS A 310 17.12 -17.94 -8.50
N ARG A 311 17.01 -16.65 -8.81
CA ARG A 311 17.36 -15.59 -7.85
C ARG A 311 16.37 -15.52 -6.69
N MET A 312 15.07 -15.59 -6.96
CA MET A 312 14.01 -15.60 -5.94
C MET A 312 14.13 -16.79 -4.97
N ALA A 313 14.54 -17.98 -5.45
CA ALA A 313 14.72 -19.18 -4.63
C ALA A 313 15.71 -18.99 -3.45
N LEU A 314 16.62 -18.01 -3.57
CA LEU A 314 17.64 -17.67 -2.58
C LEU A 314 17.24 -16.51 -1.67
N ILE A 315 16.09 -15.86 -1.91
CA ILE A 315 15.61 -14.71 -1.13
C ILE A 315 14.68 -15.20 -0.02
N ASP A 316 15.11 -15.05 1.23
CA ASP A 316 14.33 -15.38 2.43
C ASP A 316 13.54 -14.16 2.93
N LYS A 317 12.71 -13.60 2.04
CA LYS A 317 11.92 -12.38 2.28
C LYS A 317 10.63 -12.45 1.47
N HIS A 318 9.51 -11.93 2.00
CA HIS A 318 8.18 -11.87 1.36
C HIS A 318 7.71 -13.17 0.67
N ASP A 319 8.00 -14.34 1.23
CA ASP A 319 7.68 -15.62 0.59
C ASP A 319 8.27 -15.74 -0.85
N ALA A 320 9.34 -15.02 -1.19
CA ALA A 320 9.93 -15.01 -2.53
C ALA A 320 10.42 -16.40 -2.94
N ASN A 321 11.20 -17.05 -2.08
CA ASN A 321 11.67 -18.42 -2.29
C ASN A 321 10.52 -19.42 -2.46
N LYS A 322 9.47 -19.29 -1.66
CA LYS A 322 8.25 -20.10 -1.70
C LYS A 322 7.44 -19.84 -2.97
N SER A 323 7.34 -18.59 -3.41
CA SER A 323 6.71 -18.22 -4.68
C SER A 323 7.49 -18.82 -5.86
N ALA A 324 8.82 -18.77 -5.83
CA ALA A 324 9.64 -19.44 -6.84
C ALA A 324 9.40 -20.95 -6.89
N GLY A 325 9.30 -21.60 -5.73
CA GLY A 325 8.97 -23.03 -5.65
C GLY A 325 7.59 -23.38 -6.21
N ARG A 326 6.58 -22.56 -5.91
CA ARG A 326 5.22 -22.71 -6.48
C ARG A 326 5.25 -22.59 -8.01
N LEU A 327 5.90 -21.56 -8.53
CA LEU A 327 5.98 -21.31 -9.97
C LEU A 327 6.77 -22.39 -10.72
N ALA A 328 7.88 -22.87 -10.13
CA ALA A 328 8.64 -23.98 -10.70
C ALA A 328 7.80 -25.27 -10.78
N MET A 329 7.04 -25.59 -9.73
CA MET A 329 6.17 -26.77 -9.75
C MET A 329 4.99 -26.62 -10.72
N ILE A 330 4.36 -25.45 -10.79
CA ILE A 330 3.33 -25.15 -11.80
C ILE A 330 3.89 -25.37 -13.21
N ALA A 331 5.10 -24.89 -13.49
CA ALA A 331 5.73 -25.07 -14.80
C ALA A 331 5.98 -26.54 -15.15
N VAL A 332 6.30 -27.39 -14.15
CA VAL A 332 6.41 -28.84 -14.36
C VAL A 332 5.05 -29.45 -14.70
N LEU A 333 3.99 -29.11 -13.95
CA LEU A 333 2.64 -29.60 -14.23
C LEU A 333 2.12 -29.17 -15.60
N GLU A 334 2.47 -27.95 -16.02
CA GLU A 334 2.16 -27.43 -17.35
C GLU A 334 3.05 -28.00 -18.46
N GLY A 335 4.08 -28.79 -18.15
CA GLY A 335 4.99 -29.36 -19.15
C GLY A 335 5.84 -28.31 -19.86
N CYS A 336 6.23 -27.23 -19.17
CA CYS A 336 7.12 -26.21 -19.71
C CYS A 336 8.52 -26.79 -19.96
N HIS A 337 9.16 -26.37 -21.06
CA HIS A 337 10.54 -26.77 -21.37
C HIS A 337 11.51 -26.36 -20.23
N GLU A 338 12.48 -27.20 -19.88
CA GLU A 338 13.45 -27.03 -18.76
C GLU A 338 12.88 -26.99 -17.33
N SER A 339 11.56 -27.11 -17.14
CA SER A 339 10.93 -27.01 -15.82
C SER A 339 11.39 -28.08 -14.82
N GLU A 340 11.51 -29.34 -15.25
CA GLU A 340 12.01 -30.43 -14.39
C GLU A 340 13.48 -30.24 -14.01
N THR A 341 14.31 -29.80 -14.95
CA THR A 341 15.73 -29.48 -14.71
C THR A 341 15.86 -28.38 -13.68
N LEU A 342 15.11 -27.28 -13.84
CA LEU A 342 15.08 -26.18 -12.88
C LEU A 342 14.62 -26.65 -11.51
N LEU A 343 13.52 -27.41 -11.44
CA LEU A 343 12.97 -27.89 -10.18
C LEU A 343 14.02 -28.71 -9.43
N ASN A 344 14.64 -29.69 -10.10
CA ASN A 344 15.67 -30.55 -9.52
C ASN A 344 16.90 -29.77 -9.04
N GLU A 345 17.34 -28.76 -9.81
CA GLU A 345 18.42 -27.85 -9.43
C GLU A 345 18.09 -27.09 -8.13
N LEU A 346 16.85 -26.60 -8.00
CA LEU A 346 16.48 -25.68 -6.92
C LEU A 346 15.93 -26.37 -5.65
N LEU A 347 15.59 -27.66 -5.67
CA LEU A 347 15.05 -28.37 -4.51
C LEU A 347 15.94 -28.29 -3.25
N SER A 348 17.26 -28.24 -3.42
CA SER A 348 18.21 -28.13 -2.31
C SER A 348 18.45 -26.70 -1.83
N THR A 349 17.96 -25.67 -2.52
CA THR A 349 18.35 -24.26 -2.28
C THR A 349 17.82 -23.67 -0.97
N SER A 350 16.53 -23.83 -0.68
CA SER A 350 15.92 -23.31 0.54
C SER A 350 14.73 -24.14 1.00
N SER A 351 14.45 -24.13 2.30
CA SER A 351 13.25 -24.74 2.87
C SER A 351 11.98 -24.07 2.34
N GLY A 352 11.98 -22.74 2.19
CA GLY A 352 10.86 -21.98 1.63
C GLY A 352 10.51 -22.42 0.21
N PHE A 353 11.52 -22.63 -0.65
CA PHE A 353 11.30 -23.18 -1.99
C PHE A 353 10.61 -24.54 -1.96
N ARG A 354 11.10 -25.48 -1.14
CA ARG A 354 10.47 -26.81 -0.97
C ARG A 354 9.05 -26.74 -0.44
N VAL A 355 8.78 -25.82 0.49
CA VAL A 355 7.41 -25.57 0.99
C VAL A 355 6.51 -25.07 -0.14
N GLY A 356 7.02 -24.21 -1.03
CA GLY A 356 6.31 -23.75 -2.21
C GLY A 356 5.93 -24.90 -3.15
N VAL A 357 6.90 -25.77 -3.47
CA VAL A 357 6.71 -26.97 -4.29
C VAL A 357 5.67 -27.90 -3.68
N ALA A 358 5.85 -28.29 -2.41
CA ALA A 358 4.94 -29.18 -1.71
C ALA A 358 3.51 -28.61 -1.65
N GLY A 359 3.39 -27.28 -1.49
CA GLY A 359 2.12 -26.57 -1.54
C GLY A 359 1.34 -26.83 -2.83
N ILE A 360 2.00 -26.79 -3.99
CA ILE A 360 1.35 -27.09 -5.28
C ILE A 360 1.03 -28.58 -5.41
N CYS A 361 1.95 -29.47 -5.03
CA CYS A 361 1.69 -30.92 -5.08
C CYS A 361 0.46 -31.32 -4.25
N MET A 362 0.32 -30.82 -3.02
CA MET A 362 -0.82 -31.15 -2.16
C MET A 362 -2.17 -30.76 -2.76
N HIS A 363 -2.24 -29.68 -3.56
CA HIS A 363 -3.48 -29.25 -4.21
C HIS A 363 -3.78 -30.02 -5.51
N ASN A 364 -2.85 -30.87 -5.97
CA ASN A 364 -2.95 -31.61 -7.24
C ASN A 364 -2.81 -33.14 -7.06
N ILE A 365 -2.78 -33.64 -5.82
CA ILE A 365 -2.93 -35.07 -5.53
C ILE A 365 -4.43 -35.34 -5.45
N THR A 366 -4.98 -35.93 -6.50
CA THR A 366 -6.33 -36.54 -6.54
C THR A 366 -6.23 -38.05 -6.42
#